data_AF-A0A382XAU6-F1
#
_entry.id   AF-A0A382XAU6-F1
#
_cell.length_a   1.000
_cell.length_b   1.000
_cell.length_c   1.000
_cell.angle_alpha   90.00
_cell.angle_beta   90.00
_cell.angle_gamma   90.00
#
_symmetry.space_group_name_H-M   'P 1'
#
loop_
_entity.id
_entity.type
_entity.pdbx_description
1 polymer ?
#
loop_
_entity_poly.entity_id
_entity_poly.type
_entity_poly.pdbx_seq_one_letter_code
_entity_poly.pdbx_strand_id
1 'polypeptide(L)'
;MTHTKMSRRDYGKASGLALAAAALPALGQAETEGRSRILKSIKFGMFGGKLPVAEKFRILKEIGYDGVELNSPGGVDKKQALAASRETGLPIHGVVDSIHWGTRLSSPAHETRQKGLDGLKSAIRDTHLVGGSAVLLVPGAVRDAENENHQQVWDRSIEQIMKALPLAARRGIHILIENVWNGF
;
A
#
# COMPACT_ATOMS: atom_id res chain seq x y z
N MET A 1 -7.22 39.47 38.04
CA MET A 1 -6.11 38.82 37.34
C MET A 1 -6.68 38.13 36.10
N THR A 2 -6.57 38.77 34.94
CA THR A 2 -7.06 38.25 33.66
C THR A 2 -5.85 37.83 32.82
N HIS A 3 -5.71 36.53 32.56
CA HIS A 3 -4.68 36.01 31.67
C HIS A 3 -5.15 36.11 30.22
N THR A 4 -4.51 36.97 29.42
CA THR A 4 -4.71 37.01 27.97
C THR A 4 -3.92 35.87 27.33
N LYS A 5 -4.62 34.97 26.64
CA LYS A 5 -4.06 33.81 25.93
C LYS A 5 -3.59 34.26 24.54
N MET A 6 -2.28 34.34 24.31
CA MET A 6 -1.71 34.61 22.98
C MET A 6 -2.05 33.48 22.00
N SER A 7 -2.53 33.80 20.80
CA SER A 7 -2.88 32.79 19.79
C SER A 7 -1.78 32.66 18.74
N ARG A 8 -1.71 31.50 18.09
CA ARG A 8 -0.74 31.17 17.02
C ARG A 8 -0.78 32.13 15.82
N ARG A 9 -1.79 32.99 15.71
CA ARG A 9 -1.93 34.02 14.67
C ARG A 9 -1.13 35.30 14.94
N ASP A 10 -0.60 35.47 16.15
CA ASP A 10 0.13 36.68 16.53
C ASP A 10 1.63 36.62 16.18
N TYR A 11 2.13 35.44 15.82
CA TYR A 11 3.53 35.22 15.41
C TYR A 11 3.87 35.75 14.00
N GLY A 12 2.87 36.11 13.19
CA GLY A 12 3.08 36.52 11.79
C GLY A 12 3.19 38.03 11.55
N LYS A 13 3.19 38.87 12.60
CA LYS A 13 3.05 40.34 12.45
C LYS A 13 4.26 41.19 12.84
N ALA A 14 5.44 40.60 12.93
CA ALA A 14 6.72 41.30 12.81
C ALA A 14 7.53 40.50 11.78
N SER A 15 7.96 41.06 10.65
CA SER A 15 8.82 42.24 10.55
C SER A 15 8.72 42.84 9.14
N GLY A 16 8.71 44.16 9.05
CA GLY A 16 8.81 44.90 7.80
C GLY A 16 10.25 45.29 7.44
N LEU A 17 10.44 45.49 6.13
CA LEU A 17 11.42 46.36 5.43
C LEU A 17 12.85 45.87 5.14
N ALA A 18 12.96 45.38 3.89
CA ALA A 18 14.02 45.48 2.87
C ALA A 18 15.33 46.22 3.16
N LEU A 19 16.46 45.61 2.75
CA LEU A 19 17.42 46.19 1.77
C LEU A 19 18.44 45.13 1.28
N ALA A 20 18.99 45.41 0.09
CA ALA A 20 20.12 44.76 -0.61
C ALA A 20 19.85 43.48 -1.43
N ALA A 21 19.41 43.71 -2.68
CA ALA A 21 19.71 42.83 -3.80
C ALA A 21 21.20 42.93 -4.14
N ALA A 22 21.99 41.91 -3.79
CA ALA A 22 23.22 41.53 -4.48
C ALA A 22 23.70 40.15 -3.96
N ALA A 23 23.89 39.22 -4.90
CA ALA A 23 24.58 37.93 -4.74
C ALA A 23 23.88 36.84 -3.89
N LEU A 24 22.82 36.24 -4.42
CA LEU A 24 22.48 34.83 -4.13
C LEU A 24 22.00 34.08 -5.38
N PRO A 25 22.82 33.86 -6.42
CA PRO A 25 22.56 32.78 -7.37
C PRO A 25 23.12 31.48 -6.78
N ALA A 26 22.59 30.96 -5.66
CA ALA A 26 23.02 29.65 -5.12
C ALA A 26 22.17 29.05 -3.99
N LEU A 27 21.11 29.71 -3.48
CA LEU A 27 20.23 29.09 -2.48
C LEU A 27 18.97 28.56 -3.15
N GLY A 28 19.06 27.43 -3.84
CA GLY A 28 17.86 26.78 -4.35
C GLY A 28 18.02 25.70 -5.41
N GLN A 29 19.22 25.48 -5.95
CA GLN A 29 19.48 24.24 -6.69
C GLN A 29 19.96 23.19 -5.70
N ALA A 30 19.01 22.59 -4.99
CA ALA A 30 19.27 21.27 -4.42
C ALA A 30 19.52 20.34 -5.61
N GLU A 31 20.79 19.97 -5.82
CA GLU A 31 21.17 18.93 -6.78
C GLU A 31 20.32 17.69 -6.51
N THR A 32 19.45 17.35 -7.46
CA THR A 32 18.76 16.06 -7.50
C THR A 32 19.63 14.98 -8.16
N GLU A 33 20.86 15.33 -8.54
CA GLU A 33 21.80 14.42 -9.18
C GLU A 33 22.08 13.23 -8.25
N GLY A 34 21.62 12.05 -8.67
CA GLY A 34 21.82 10.79 -7.96
C GLY A 34 20.64 10.28 -7.12
N ARG A 35 19.56 11.05 -6.91
CA ARG A 35 18.35 10.52 -6.26
C ARG A 35 17.35 10.03 -7.29
N SER A 36 17.12 8.71 -7.32
CA SER A 36 16.01 8.14 -8.09
C SER A 36 14.70 8.76 -7.63
N ARG A 37 13.87 9.21 -8.58
CA ARG A 37 12.54 9.75 -8.29
C ARG A 37 11.70 8.72 -7.53
N ILE A 38 10.93 9.17 -6.53
CA ILE A 38 9.93 8.32 -5.87
C ILE A 38 8.83 7.97 -6.88
N LEU A 39 8.58 6.66 -7.05
CA LEU A 39 7.50 6.16 -7.88
C LEU A 39 6.19 6.19 -7.09
N LYS A 40 5.13 6.71 -7.71
CA LYS A 40 3.79 6.82 -7.12
C LYS A 40 2.89 5.74 -7.70
N SER A 41 2.33 4.90 -6.86
CA SER A 41 1.28 3.97 -7.22
C SER A 41 -0.05 4.37 -6.58
N ILE A 42 -1.15 3.91 -7.18
CA ILE A 42 -2.48 4.01 -6.61
C ILE A 42 -3.09 2.61 -6.45
N LYS A 43 -3.77 2.38 -5.33
CA LYS A 43 -4.66 1.22 -5.19
C LYS A 43 -5.82 1.38 -6.18
N PHE A 44 -5.90 0.49 -7.16
CA PHE A 44 -6.84 0.58 -8.27
C PHE A 44 -8.31 0.68 -7.81
N GLY A 45 -8.65 0.08 -6.67
CA GLY A 45 -9.97 0.19 -6.05
C GLY A 45 -10.34 1.60 -5.55
N MET A 46 -9.37 2.51 -5.39
CA MET A 46 -9.60 3.91 -5.05
C MET A 46 -9.99 4.76 -6.27
N PHE A 47 -9.83 4.23 -7.49
CA PHE A 47 -10.31 4.92 -8.69
C PHE A 47 -11.83 4.93 -8.71
N GLY A 48 -12.42 6.11 -8.44
CA GLY A 48 -13.86 6.34 -8.50
C GLY A 48 -14.44 6.24 -9.92
N GLY A 49 -15.73 5.90 -10.02
CA GLY A 49 -16.45 5.87 -11.30
C GLY A 49 -16.45 4.51 -12.02
N LYS A 50 -17.42 4.36 -12.93
CA LYS A 50 -17.66 3.14 -13.71
C LYS A 50 -17.15 3.35 -15.15
N LEU A 51 -15.87 3.11 -15.35
CA LEU A 51 -15.20 3.16 -16.66
C LEU A 51 -14.59 1.81 -17.01
N PRO A 52 -14.40 1.49 -18.30
CA PRO A 52 -13.62 0.34 -18.74
C PRO A 52 -12.23 0.34 -18.11
N VAL A 53 -11.67 -0.84 -17.84
CA VAL A 53 -10.37 -0.97 -17.16
C VAL A 53 -9.25 -0.28 -17.94
N ALA A 54 -9.18 -0.44 -19.26
CA ALA A 54 -8.19 0.23 -20.10
C ALA A 54 -8.26 1.75 -19.99
N GLU A 55 -9.46 2.31 -19.93
CA GLU A 55 -9.67 3.76 -19.79
C GLU A 55 -9.18 4.26 -18.42
N LYS A 56 -9.44 3.50 -17.34
CA LYS A 56 -8.90 3.84 -16.02
C LYS A 56 -7.37 3.86 -16.01
N PHE A 57 -6.73 2.87 -16.64
CA PHE A 57 -5.26 2.82 -16.76
C PHE A 57 -4.72 4.01 -17.57
N ARG A 58 -5.39 4.39 -18.66
CA ARG A 58 -5.03 5.56 -19.48
C ARG A 58 -5.08 6.85 -18.67
N ILE A 59 -6.20 7.09 -17.97
CA ILE A 59 -6.37 8.27 -17.11
C ILE A 59 -5.32 8.30 -15.98
N LEU A 60 -5.05 7.16 -15.33
CA LEU A 60 -4.06 7.10 -14.25
C LEU A 60 -2.65 7.42 -14.74
N LYS A 61 -2.29 6.98 -15.96
CA LYS A 61 -1.02 7.33 -16.60
C LYS A 61 -0.97 8.82 -16.93
N GLU A 62 -2.04 9.39 -17.49
CA GLU A 62 -2.12 10.81 -17.83
C GLU A 62 -2.03 11.72 -16.59
N ILE A 63 -2.60 11.30 -15.46
CA ILE A 63 -2.46 11.99 -14.15
C ILE A 63 -1.00 11.94 -13.62
N GLY A 64 -0.18 11.00 -14.11
CA GLY A 64 1.22 10.87 -13.73
C GLY A 64 1.47 9.92 -12.55
N TYR A 65 0.67 8.85 -12.45
CA TYR A 65 1.04 7.68 -11.66
C TYR A 65 2.04 6.80 -12.42
N ASP A 66 2.87 6.10 -11.67
CA ASP A 66 3.92 5.21 -12.18
C ASP A 66 3.51 3.74 -12.19
N GLY A 67 2.41 3.42 -11.54
CA GLY A 67 1.84 2.08 -11.54
C GLY A 67 0.55 2.01 -10.74
N VAL A 68 0.00 0.81 -10.65
CA VAL A 68 -1.19 0.51 -9.86
C VAL A 68 -0.98 -0.71 -8.97
N GLU A 69 -1.72 -0.75 -7.87
CA GLU A 69 -1.88 -1.91 -7.00
C GLU A 69 -3.29 -2.47 -7.13
N LEU A 70 -3.44 -3.77 -7.35
CA LEU A 70 -4.76 -4.40 -7.46
C LEU A 70 -5.23 -4.95 -6.11
N ASN A 71 -6.48 -5.39 -6.04
CA ASN A 71 -6.93 -6.29 -4.98
C ASN A 71 -6.84 -7.74 -5.49
N SER A 72 -6.44 -8.67 -4.64
CA SER A 72 -6.63 -10.12 -4.85
C SER A 72 -6.75 -10.82 -3.50
N PRO A 73 -7.62 -11.83 -3.32
CA PRO A 73 -8.65 -12.29 -4.26
C PRO A 73 -9.69 -11.21 -4.62
N GLY A 74 -10.49 -11.44 -5.66
CA GLY A 74 -11.54 -10.49 -6.07
C GLY A 74 -10.99 -9.20 -6.71
N GLY A 75 -11.76 -8.12 -6.76
CA GLY A 75 -11.37 -6.88 -7.47
C GLY A 75 -11.46 -7.02 -9.00
N VAL A 76 -10.65 -6.23 -9.73
CA VAL A 76 -10.62 -6.28 -11.20
C VAL A 76 -10.11 -7.63 -11.71
N ASP A 77 -10.59 -8.09 -12.86
CA ASP A 77 -10.04 -9.27 -13.54
C ASP A 77 -8.56 -9.06 -13.90
N LYS A 78 -7.71 -10.06 -13.60
CA LYS A 78 -6.25 -9.92 -13.68
C LYS A 78 -5.76 -9.91 -15.11
N LYS A 79 -6.41 -10.69 -15.99
CA LYS A 79 -6.06 -10.73 -17.41
C LYS A 79 -6.47 -9.43 -18.09
N GLN A 80 -7.64 -8.90 -17.75
CA GLN A 80 -8.10 -7.60 -18.22
C GLN A 80 -7.18 -6.46 -17.74
N ALA A 81 -6.78 -6.47 -16.47
CA ALA A 81 -5.84 -5.49 -15.92
C ALA A 81 -4.45 -5.59 -16.59
N LEU A 82 -3.93 -6.82 -16.79
CA LEU A 82 -2.67 -7.03 -17.51
C LEU A 82 -2.73 -6.54 -18.96
N ALA A 83 -3.83 -6.79 -19.67
CA ALA A 83 -4.04 -6.27 -21.02
C ALA A 83 -4.03 -4.73 -21.05
N ALA A 84 -4.76 -4.08 -20.13
CA ALA A 84 -4.78 -2.63 -19.98
C ALA A 84 -3.41 -2.05 -19.60
N SER A 85 -2.67 -2.74 -18.74
CA SER A 85 -1.30 -2.38 -18.36
C SER A 85 -0.37 -2.39 -19.58
N ARG A 86 -0.45 -3.43 -20.42
CA ARG A 86 0.33 -3.53 -21.66
C ARG A 86 -0.05 -2.49 -22.70
N GLU A 87 -1.35 -2.23 -22.87
CA GLU A 87 -1.86 -1.24 -23.82
C GLU A 87 -1.40 0.17 -23.46
N THR A 88 -1.48 0.53 -22.18
CA THR A 88 -1.18 1.89 -21.72
C THR A 88 0.29 2.07 -21.33
N GLY A 89 1.02 0.99 -21.05
CA GLY A 89 2.37 1.04 -20.51
C GLY A 89 2.43 1.46 -19.03
N LEU A 90 1.32 1.43 -18.30
CA LEU A 90 1.27 1.68 -16.85
C LEU A 90 1.38 0.33 -16.11
N PRO A 91 2.49 0.04 -15.41
CA PRO A 91 2.73 -1.26 -14.80
C PRO A 91 1.85 -1.54 -13.58
N ILE A 92 1.65 -2.82 -13.29
CA ILE A 92 1.03 -3.29 -12.04
C ILE A 92 2.15 -3.79 -11.14
N HIS A 93 2.42 -3.12 -10.02
CA HIS A 93 3.56 -3.50 -9.17
C HIS A 93 3.23 -4.62 -8.18
N GLY A 94 1.95 -4.82 -7.86
CA GLY A 94 1.54 -5.76 -6.83
C GLY A 94 0.03 -5.79 -6.59
N VAL A 95 -0.36 -6.51 -5.54
CA VAL A 95 -1.74 -6.59 -5.08
C VAL A 95 -1.81 -6.47 -3.56
N VAL A 96 -2.95 -6.06 -3.03
CA VAL A 96 -3.33 -6.23 -1.63
C VAL A 96 -4.06 -7.56 -1.47
N ASP A 97 -3.69 -8.36 -0.46
CA ASP A 97 -4.53 -9.47 0.01
C ASP A 97 -5.86 -8.91 0.53
N SER A 98 -6.88 -8.91 -0.30
CA SER A 98 -8.11 -8.14 -0.06
C SER A 98 -8.98 -8.70 1.06
N ILE A 99 -8.76 -9.97 1.44
CA ILE A 99 -9.59 -10.66 2.43
C ILE A 99 -8.96 -10.66 3.84
N HIS A 100 -7.70 -10.24 3.97
CA HIS A 100 -6.88 -10.43 5.18
C HIS A 100 -7.50 -9.87 6.49
N TRP A 101 -8.40 -8.89 6.40
CA TRP A 101 -9.07 -8.27 7.54
C TRP A 101 -10.32 -9.05 7.96
N GLY A 102 -11.04 -9.62 7.00
CA GLY A 102 -12.25 -10.42 7.24
C GLY A 102 -11.96 -11.91 7.46
N THR A 103 -10.93 -12.44 6.80
CA THR A 103 -10.48 -13.84 6.86
C THR A 103 -9.02 -13.87 7.30
N ARG A 104 -8.82 -13.76 8.62
CA ARG A 104 -7.48 -13.57 9.21
C ARG A 104 -6.68 -14.86 9.24
N LEU A 105 -5.38 -14.77 8.91
CA LEU A 105 -4.41 -15.84 9.17
C LEU A 105 -4.27 -16.14 10.67
N SER A 106 -4.58 -15.17 11.51
CA SER A 106 -4.54 -15.28 12.97
C SER A 106 -5.82 -15.80 13.61
N SER A 107 -6.83 -16.25 12.85
CA SER A 107 -8.11 -16.68 13.44
C SER A 107 -7.94 -17.89 14.38
N PRO A 108 -8.71 -18.01 15.49
CA PRO A 108 -8.71 -19.22 16.32
C PRO A 108 -9.28 -20.43 15.59
N ALA A 109 -10.24 -20.21 14.69
CA ALA A 109 -10.81 -21.26 13.86
C ALA A 109 -9.82 -21.70 12.76
N HIS A 110 -9.49 -23.00 12.74
CA HIS A 110 -8.59 -23.58 11.74
C HIS A 110 -9.07 -23.35 10.30
N GLU A 111 -10.37 -23.53 10.04
CA GLU A 111 -10.94 -23.34 8.70
C GLU A 111 -10.80 -21.90 8.19
N THR A 112 -10.96 -20.91 9.07
CA THR A 112 -10.76 -19.50 8.72
C THR A 112 -9.30 -19.22 8.38
N ARG A 113 -8.34 -19.81 9.13
CA ARG A 113 -6.92 -19.68 8.81
C ARG A 113 -6.59 -20.30 7.46
N GLN A 114 -7.15 -21.47 7.17
CA GLN A 114 -6.94 -22.15 5.89
C GLN A 114 -7.47 -21.30 4.72
N LYS A 115 -8.67 -20.71 4.85
CA LYS A 115 -9.21 -19.77 3.86
C LYS A 115 -8.33 -18.53 3.67
N GLY A 116 -7.80 -17.97 4.77
CA GLY A 116 -6.88 -16.84 4.70
C GLY A 116 -5.58 -17.21 3.98
N LEU A 117 -5.00 -18.38 4.28
CA LEU A 117 -3.80 -18.88 3.61
C LEU A 117 -4.03 -19.08 2.10
N ASP A 118 -5.20 -19.60 1.72
CA ASP A 118 -5.54 -19.78 0.32
C ASP A 118 -5.77 -18.43 -0.39
N GLY A 119 -6.30 -17.44 0.32
CA GLY A 119 -6.36 -16.04 -0.11
C GLY A 119 -4.98 -15.46 -0.44
N LEU A 120 -4.05 -15.53 0.53
CA LEU A 120 -2.67 -15.09 0.35
C LEU A 120 -1.98 -15.81 -0.81
N LYS A 121 -2.16 -17.13 -0.94
CA LYS A 121 -1.61 -17.90 -2.05
C LYS A 121 -2.21 -17.48 -3.40
N SER A 122 -3.48 -17.12 -3.46
CA SER A 122 -4.09 -16.55 -4.67
C SER A 122 -3.52 -15.17 -4.99
N ALA A 123 -3.37 -14.29 -3.99
CA ALA A 123 -2.74 -13.00 -4.17
C ALA A 123 -1.31 -13.13 -4.72
N ILE A 124 -0.50 -14.07 -4.20
CA ILE A 124 0.84 -14.36 -4.73
C ILE A 124 0.81 -14.79 -6.21
N ARG A 125 -0.12 -15.69 -6.58
CA ARG A 125 -0.25 -16.14 -7.98
C ARG A 125 -0.70 -15.01 -8.90
N ASP A 126 -1.65 -14.20 -8.44
CA ASP A 126 -2.18 -13.07 -9.21
C ASP A 126 -1.13 -11.97 -9.39
N THR A 127 -0.34 -11.65 -8.35
CA THR A 127 0.80 -10.74 -8.47
C THR A 127 1.77 -11.23 -9.54
N HIS A 128 2.15 -12.51 -9.51
CA HIS A 128 3.02 -13.09 -10.52
C HIS A 128 2.40 -13.02 -11.93
N LEU A 129 1.11 -13.34 -12.06
CA LEU A 129 0.38 -13.29 -13.33
C LEU A 129 0.42 -11.90 -13.97
N VAL A 130 0.26 -10.84 -13.17
CA VAL A 130 0.25 -9.46 -13.67
C VAL A 130 1.66 -8.85 -13.81
N GLY A 131 2.71 -9.61 -13.53
CA GLY A 131 4.10 -9.15 -13.60
C GLY A 131 4.53 -8.27 -12.42
N GLY A 132 3.76 -8.26 -11.33
CA GLY A 132 4.10 -7.56 -10.09
C GLY A 132 5.16 -8.32 -9.27
N SER A 133 5.60 -7.69 -8.19
CA SER A 133 6.69 -8.20 -7.33
C SER A 133 6.31 -8.35 -5.85
N ALA A 134 5.14 -7.85 -5.45
CA ALA A 134 4.76 -7.80 -4.04
C ALA A 134 3.26 -8.06 -3.79
N VAL A 135 2.97 -8.62 -2.62
CA VAL A 135 1.64 -8.71 -2.03
C VAL A 135 1.66 -8.00 -0.68
N LEU A 136 0.75 -7.06 -0.44
CA LEU A 136 0.53 -6.48 0.88
C LEU A 136 -0.34 -7.39 1.74
N LEU A 137 0.06 -7.59 3.00
CA LEU A 137 -0.62 -8.46 3.97
C LEU A 137 -0.65 -7.81 5.36
N VAL A 138 -1.85 -7.65 5.93
CA VAL A 138 -2.04 -7.51 7.38
C VAL A 138 -2.08 -8.93 7.96
N PRO A 139 -1.11 -9.33 8.79
CA PRO A 139 -0.93 -10.73 9.17
C PRO A 139 -1.98 -11.23 10.18
N GLY A 140 -2.48 -10.33 11.02
CA GLY A 140 -3.44 -10.63 12.07
C GLY A 140 -3.82 -9.36 12.82
N ALA A 141 -4.74 -9.48 13.77
CA ALA A 141 -5.10 -8.42 14.72
C ALA A 141 -5.78 -9.07 15.92
N VAL A 142 -5.58 -8.57 17.14
CA VAL A 142 -6.41 -9.01 18.28
C VAL A 142 -7.82 -8.46 18.09
N ARG A 143 -8.82 -9.34 17.90
CA ARG A 143 -10.23 -8.94 17.71
C ARG A 143 -11.11 -9.23 18.91
N ASP A 144 -10.71 -10.20 19.71
CA ASP A 144 -11.43 -10.63 20.90
C ASP A 144 -10.41 -10.92 22.00
N ALA A 145 -10.21 -9.95 22.90
CA ALA A 145 -9.19 -10.07 23.95
C ALA A 145 -9.51 -11.14 25.00
N GLU A 146 -10.74 -11.67 25.05
CA GLU A 146 -11.11 -12.77 25.95
C GLU A 146 -10.65 -14.12 25.39
N ASN A 147 -10.66 -14.27 24.06
CA ASN A 147 -10.40 -15.54 23.38
C ASN A 147 -9.08 -15.57 22.60
N GLU A 148 -8.41 -14.44 22.42
CA GLU A 148 -7.08 -14.36 21.82
C GLU A 148 -6.22 -13.22 22.39
N ASN A 149 -4.92 -13.48 22.50
CA ASN A 149 -3.92 -12.47 22.85
C ASN A 149 -2.89 -12.25 21.72
N HIS A 150 -2.01 -11.26 21.91
CA HIS A 150 -0.98 -10.91 20.93
C HIS A 150 -0.09 -12.10 20.54
N GLN A 151 0.40 -12.88 21.51
CA GLN A 151 1.28 -14.02 21.23
C GLN A 151 0.58 -15.07 20.37
N GLN A 152 -0.67 -15.41 20.69
CA GLN A 152 -1.45 -16.35 19.89
C GLN A 152 -1.71 -15.81 18.48
N VAL A 153 -2.01 -14.52 18.33
CA VAL A 153 -2.17 -13.86 17.02
C VAL A 153 -0.85 -13.93 16.23
N TRP A 154 0.27 -13.59 16.85
CA TRP A 154 1.61 -13.68 16.27
C TRP A 154 1.92 -15.11 15.78
N ASP A 155 1.84 -16.11 16.67
CA ASP A 155 2.21 -17.49 16.38
C ASP A 155 1.41 -18.06 15.21
N ARG A 156 0.07 -17.89 15.24
CA ARG A 156 -0.81 -18.35 14.17
C ARG A 156 -0.51 -17.64 12.85
N SER A 157 -0.24 -16.33 12.88
CA SER A 157 0.07 -15.55 11.67
C SER A 157 1.37 -16.03 11.03
N ILE A 158 2.44 -16.15 11.81
CA ILE A 158 3.75 -16.61 11.34
C ILE A 158 3.66 -18.03 10.79
N GLU A 159 2.94 -18.94 11.47
CA GLU A 159 2.72 -20.30 11.00
C GLU A 159 2.09 -20.33 9.59
N GLN A 160 1.06 -19.51 9.34
CA GLN A 160 0.43 -19.47 8.02
C GLN A 160 1.31 -18.78 6.96
N ILE A 161 2.02 -17.71 7.32
CA ILE A 161 2.96 -17.03 6.40
C ILE A 161 4.05 -18.00 5.95
N MET A 162 4.63 -18.77 6.89
CA MET A 162 5.65 -19.79 6.59
C MET A 162 5.15 -20.82 5.58
N LYS A 163 3.87 -21.20 5.62
CA LYS A 163 3.24 -22.11 4.64
C LYS A 163 3.09 -21.48 3.24
N ALA A 164 3.07 -20.15 3.12
CA ALA A 164 3.01 -19.44 1.85
C ALA A 164 4.40 -19.14 1.26
N LEU A 165 5.45 -19.04 2.09
CA LEU A 165 6.80 -18.68 1.67
C LEU A 165 7.36 -19.54 0.52
N PRO A 166 7.20 -20.88 0.49
CA PRO A 166 7.70 -21.68 -0.63
C PRO A 166 7.07 -21.29 -1.99
N LEU A 167 5.81 -20.89 -2.00
CA LEU A 167 5.14 -20.41 -3.22
C LEU A 167 5.64 -19.01 -3.60
N ALA A 168 5.73 -18.11 -2.63
CA ALA A 168 6.25 -16.76 -2.82
C ALA A 168 7.66 -16.78 -3.42
N ALA A 169 8.56 -17.59 -2.83
CA ALA A 169 9.93 -17.77 -3.31
C ALA A 169 9.98 -18.31 -4.74
N ARG A 170 9.22 -19.38 -5.06
CA ARG A 170 9.16 -19.93 -6.42
C ARG A 170 8.65 -18.93 -7.47
N ARG A 171 7.87 -17.94 -7.06
CA ARG A 171 7.26 -16.94 -7.95
C ARG A 171 7.99 -15.60 -7.94
N GLY A 172 9.01 -15.44 -7.10
CA GLY A 172 9.75 -14.18 -6.93
C GLY A 172 8.90 -13.06 -6.33
N ILE A 173 7.94 -13.40 -5.46
CA ILE A 173 7.00 -12.44 -4.86
C ILE A 173 7.38 -12.17 -3.40
N HIS A 174 7.46 -10.89 -3.03
CA HIS A 174 7.62 -10.45 -1.66
C HIS A 174 6.27 -10.35 -0.95
N ILE A 175 6.22 -10.79 0.31
CA ILE A 175 5.07 -10.57 1.19
C ILE A 175 5.41 -9.35 2.05
N LEU A 176 4.70 -8.24 1.85
CA LEU A 176 4.91 -6.98 2.56
C LEU A 176 3.95 -6.92 3.74
N ILE A 177 4.51 -6.91 4.96
CA ILE A 177 3.72 -6.88 6.19
C ILE A 177 3.27 -5.45 6.48
N GLU A 178 1.96 -5.25 6.53
CA GLU A 178 1.36 -4.00 7.00
C GLU A 178 1.00 -4.13 8.49
N ASN A 179 1.65 -3.34 9.34
CA ASN A 179 1.47 -3.33 10.78
C ASN A 179 0.59 -2.15 11.23
N VAL A 180 -0.66 -2.10 10.78
CA VAL A 180 -1.60 -1.04 11.14
C VAL A 180 -2.81 -1.59 11.88
N TRP A 181 -3.17 -0.96 13.01
CA TRP A 181 -4.34 -1.29 13.83
C TRP A 181 -4.47 -2.77 14.23
N ASN A 182 -3.38 -3.50 14.16
CA ASN A 182 -3.30 -4.92 14.46
C ASN A 182 -2.99 -5.18 15.94
N GLY A 183 -2.61 -4.15 16.70
CA GLY A 183 -2.26 -4.24 18.12
C GLY A 183 -0.89 -4.85 18.37
N PHE A 184 0.01 -4.75 17.37
CA PHE A 184 1.43 -5.11 17.45
C PHE A 184 2.26 -3.88 17.80
#